data_AF-W5U3Y5-F1
#
_entry.id   AF-W5U3Y5-F1
#
_cell.length_a   1.000
_cell.length_b   1.000
_cell.length_c   1.000
_cell.angle_alpha   90.00
_cell.angle_beta   90.00
_cell.angle_gamma   90.00
#
_symmetry.space_group_name_H-M   'P 1'
#
loop_
_entity.id
_entity.type
_entity.pdbx_description
1 polymer ?
#
loop_
_entity_poly.entity_id
_entity_poly.type
_entity_poly.pdbx_seq_one_letter_code
_entity_poly.pdbx_strand_id
1 'polypeptide(L)' 'KSFGYSSVVCVCNATYCDSLDPLTFPAPGTFSRYESTRSGRRMEQSMGTIQANRTGT' A
#
# COMPACT_ATOMS: atom_id res chain seq x y z
N LYS A 1 -7.75 -8.51 -13.24
CA LYS A 1 -8.08 -8.88 -14.64
C LYS A 1 -7.51 -7.84 -15.61
N SER A 2 -6.86 -8.24 -16.71
CA SER A 2 -6.38 -7.31 -17.75
C SER A 2 -7.41 -7.18 -18.89
N PHE A 3 -7.45 -6.01 -19.53
CA PHE A 3 -8.28 -5.72 -20.71
C PHE A 3 -7.45 -5.13 -21.87
N GLY A 4 -6.14 -5.41 -21.92
CA GLY A 4 -5.25 -4.93 -22.99
C GLY A 4 -4.66 -3.53 -22.77
N TYR A 5 -4.91 -2.92 -21.61
CA TYR A 5 -4.31 -1.65 -21.21
C TYR A 5 -3.04 -1.86 -20.34
N SER A 6 -2.51 -0.76 -19.82
CA SER A 6 -1.23 -0.72 -19.11
C SER A 6 -1.24 -1.34 -17.71
N SER A 7 -2.41 -1.71 -17.16
CA SER A 7 -2.53 -2.38 -15.85
C SER A 7 -3.77 -3.30 -15.78
N VAL A 8 -4.03 -3.85 -14.60
CA VAL A 8 -5.14 -4.77 -14.29
C VAL A 8 -6.22 -4.09 -13.45
N VAL A 9 -7.43 -4.61 -13.44
CA VAL A 9 -8.50 -4.20 -12.49
C VAL A 9 -8.60 -5.20 -11.34
N CYS A 10 -9.06 -4.72 -10.18
CA CYS A 10 -9.65 -5.58 -9.14
C CYS A 10 -11.04 -6.01 -9.60
N VAL A 11 -11.40 -7.28 -9.39
CA VAL A 11 -12.70 -7.81 -9.82
C VAL A 11 -13.54 -8.06 -8.57
N CYS A 12 -14.67 -7.38 -8.48
CA CYS A 12 -15.65 -7.58 -7.43
C CYS A 12 -16.88 -8.31 -7.99
N ASN A 13 -17.58 -9.02 -7.12
CA ASN A 13 -18.84 -9.70 -7.39
C ASN A 13 -19.74 -9.63 -6.12
N ALA A 14 -20.88 -10.32 -6.15
CA ALA A 14 -21.85 -10.28 -5.05
C ALA A 14 -21.32 -10.74 -3.68
N THR A 15 -20.25 -11.54 -3.65
CA THR A 15 -19.71 -12.13 -2.41
C THR A 15 -18.22 -11.82 -2.19
N TYR A 16 -17.61 -11.01 -3.06
CA TYR A 16 -16.18 -10.73 -3.00
C TYR A 16 -15.87 -9.34 -3.54
N CYS A 17 -15.12 -8.57 -2.78
CA CYS A 17 -14.43 -7.38 -3.23
C CYS A 17 -13.18 -7.21 -2.36
N ASP A 18 -12.12 -6.63 -2.90
CA ASP A 18 -10.96 -6.26 -2.11
C ASP A 18 -11.34 -5.22 -1.05
N SER A 19 -10.84 -5.43 0.17
CA SER A 19 -11.05 -4.57 1.31
C SER A 19 -9.71 -4.24 1.97
N LEU A 20 -9.67 -3.13 2.70
CA LEU A 20 -8.54 -2.81 3.56
C LEU A 20 -8.86 -3.31 4.97
N ASP A 21 -7.84 -3.81 5.65
CA ASP A 21 -7.92 -4.02 7.08
C ASP A 21 -8.14 -2.68 7.81
N PRO A 22 -8.75 -2.68 9.00
CA PRO A 22 -8.88 -1.48 9.81
C PRO A 22 -7.53 -0.76 9.99
N LEU A 23 -7.54 0.57 9.84
CA LEU A 23 -6.32 1.35 9.96
C LEU A 23 -5.80 1.34 11.40
N THR A 24 -4.54 0.94 11.56
CA THR A 24 -3.80 1.02 12.82
C THR A 24 -2.64 2.00 12.68
N PHE A 25 -2.40 2.82 13.70
CA PHE A 25 -1.22 3.67 13.72
C PHE A 25 0.05 2.84 13.90
N PRO A 26 1.12 3.15 13.13
CA PRO A 26 2.40 2.51 13.33
C PRO A 26 3.03 2.95 14.66
N ALA A 27 3.97 2.17 15.18
CA ALA A 27 4.69 2.53 16.39
C ALA A 27 5.45 3.87 16.21
N PRO A 28 5.62 4.68 17.27
CA PRO A 28 6.42 5.90 17.20
C PRO A 28 7.80 5.65 16.58
N GLY A 29 8.22 6.52 15.66
CA GLY A 29 9.48 6.35 14.91
C GLY A 29 9.38 5.47 13.65
N THR A 30 8.20 4.95 13.32
CA THR A 30 7.93 4.22 12.07
C THR A 30 6.78 4.85 11.28
N PHE A 31 6.65 4.46 10.00
CA PHE A 31 5.55 4.86 9.13
C PHE A 31 4.98 3.65 8.39
N SER A 32 3.68 3.70 8.11
CA SER A 32 3.01 2.77 7.19
C SER A 32 3.07 3.33 5.78
N ARG A 33 3.44 2.51 4.79
CA ARG A 33 3.47 2.84 3.37
C ARG A 33 2.53 1.93 2.61
N TYR A 34 1.60 2.52 1.87
CA TYR A 34 0.70 1.81 0.99
C TYR A 34 1.09 2.07 -0.46
N GLU A 35 1.26 1.00 -1.24
CA GLU A 35 1.77 1.11 -2.60
C GLU A 35 0.83 0.49 -3.62
N SER A 36 0.56 1.24 -4.69
CA SER A 36 -0.11 0.73 -5.89
C SER A 36 0.81 0.88 -7.09
N THR A 37 0.95 -0.17 -7.88
CA THR A 37 1.84 -0.17 -9.05
C THR A 37 1.09 -0.51 -10.33
N ARG A 38 1.65 -0.05 -11.45
CA ARG A 38 1.23 -0.47 -12.79
C ARG A 38 1.32 -1.99 -12.95
N SER A 39 2.34 -2.62 -12.36
CA SER A 39 2.54 -4.07 -12.36
C SER A 39 1.48 -4.86 -11.57
N GLY A 40 0.62 -4.19 -10.79
CA GLY A 40 -0.58 -4.82 -10.22
C GLY A 40 -0.69 -4.76 -8.71
N ARG A 41 0.23 -4.11 -7.98
CA ARG A 41 0.03 -3.92 -6.53
C ARG A 41 -1.14 -2.99 -6.25
N ARG A 42 -1.92 -3.31 -5.22
CA ARG A 42 -3.16 -2.60 -4.88
C ARG A 42 -3.14 -2.29 -3.40
N MET A 43 -2.75 -1.05 -3.07
CA MET A 43 -2.65 -0.57 -1.69
C MET A 43 -1.87 -1.54 -0.78
N GLU A 44 -0.80 -2.13 -1.29
CA GLU A 44 -0.01 -3.10 -0.52
C GLU A 44 0.71 -2.38 0.62
N GLN A 45 0.44 -2.80 1.85
CA GLN A 45 1.03 -2.21 3.04
C GLN A 45 2.47 -2.71 3.26
N SER A 46 3.35 -1.79 3.60
CA SER A 46 4.68 -2.04 4.15
C SER A 46 4.97 -1.02 5.25
N MET A 47 6.07 -1.20 5.99
CA MET A 47 6.51 -0.26 7.02
C MET A 47 7.92 0.23 6.75
N GLY A 48 8.26 1.41 7.28
CA GLY A 48 9.61 1.93 7.28
C GLY A 48 9.93 2.72 8.55
N THR A 49 11.20 3.03 8.75
CA THR A 49 11.69 3.78 9.91
C THR A 49 11.88 5.25 9.56
N ILE A 50 11.53 6.13 10.48
CA ILE A 50 11.81 7.55 10.40
C ILE A 50 13.23 7.76 10.91
N GLN A 51 14.11 8.29 10.07
CA GLN A 51 15.47 8.63 10.49
C GLN A 51 15.42 9.84 11.42
N ALA A 52 16.11 9.76 12.56
CA ALA A 52 16.36 10.94 13.38
C ALA A 52 17.19 11.95 12.57
N ASN A 53 16.95 13.25 12.78
CA ASN A 53 17.67 14.31 12.10
C ASN A 53 19.18 14.01 12.09
N ARG A 54 19.77 13.94 10.90
CA ARG A 54 21.22 14.05 10.76
C ARG A 54 21.59 15.41 11.33
N THR A 55 22.24 15.44 12.49
CA THR A 55 23.10 16.55 12.83
C THR A 55 24.15 16.60 11.73
N GLY A 56 23.98 17.51 10.77
CA GLY A 56 25.04 17.84 9.83
C GLY A 56 26.24 18.28 10.65
N THR A 57 27.28 17.45 10.67
CA THR A 57 28.63 17.83 11.11
C THR A 57 29.22 18.81 10.12
#